data_AF-A0A2Z6AZP5-F1
#
_entry.id   AF-A0A2Z6AZP5-F1
#
_cell.length_a   1.000
_cell.length_b   1.000
_cell.length_c   1.000
_cell.angle_alpha   90.00
_cell.angle_beta   90.00
_cell.angle_gamma   90.00
#
_symmetry.space_group_name_H-M   'P 1'
#
loop_
_entity.id
_entity.type
_entity.pdbx_description
1 polymer ?
#
loop_
_entity_poly.entity_id
_entity_poly.type
_entity_poly.pdbx_seq_one_letter_code
_entity_poly.pdbx_strand_id
1 'polypeptide(L)'
;MSKDLHAYADGLVEETLVEAATTFFGARVALEREIERYRAQAEELIKVEEQVLLRAAALHFLLLDGAAAENFYQLLGVNPGHLLDACEIVGRSVGGVEIPFALLPSARYAKLVLAAYGELLHAVDAYLHGEYYTDSRGRKRLSVNYDQLQKWCNQLNEKISALNNNHSPSGALCFVKGLDPAMIGKERLTEATLEGYTEELDRELAFAPVECLAMNYLAAPELPGLDKVKDAVMPFCRELYCQATPEMKKLLSEWKRASQE
;
A
#
# COMPACT_ATOMS: atom_id res chain seq x y z
N MET A 1 -9.57 -8.38 62.53
CA MET A 1 -8.52 -9.30 62.06
C MET A 1 -8.93 -10.14 60.86
N SER A 2 -9.90 -11.07 60.95
CA SER A 2 -10.32 -11.84 59.76
C SER A 2 -11.04 -10.99 58.67
N LYS A 3 -11.87 -10.01 59.05
CA LYS A 3 -12.54 -9.11 58.09
C LYS A 3 -11.59 -8.18 57.33
N ASP A 4 -10.53 -7.71 57.99
CA ASP A 4 -9.58 -6.77 57.39
C ASP A 4 -8.66 -7.47 56.37
N LEU A 5 -8.32 -8.73 56.62
CA LEU A 5 -7.56 -9.57 55.70
C LEU A 5 -8.37 -9.94 54.45
N HIS A 6 -9.68 -10.20 54.61
CA HIS A 6 -10.58 -10.44 53.49
C HIS A 6 -10.74 -9.21 52.61
N ALA A 7 -11.00 -8.03 53.19
CA ALA A 7 -11.10 -6.78 52.43
C ALA A 7 -9.82 -6.44 51.65
N TYR A 8 -8.64 -6.76 52.21
CA TYR A 8 -7.35 -6.54 51.54
C TYR A 8 -7.11 -7.54 50.39
N ALA A 9 -7.52 -8.80 50.57
CA ALA A 9 -7.45 -9.82 49.52
C ALA A 9 -8.41 -9.51 48.36
N ASP A 10 -9.63 -9.05 48.67
CA ASP A 10 -10.63 -8.66 47.68
C ASP A 10 -10.14 -7.45 46.86
N GLY A 11 -9.54 -6.44 47.50
CA GLY A 11 -8.96 -5.28 46.82
C GLY A 11 -7.80 -5.64 45.88
N LEU A 12 -6.94 -6.58 46.27
CA LEU A 12 -5.83 -7.04 45.42
C LEU A 12 -6.34 -7.82 44.20
N VAL A 13 -7.37 -8.64 44.36
CA VAL A 13 -8.04 -9.35 43.26
C VAL A 13 -8.67 -8.35 42.30
N GLU A 14 -9.37 -7.35 42.80
CA GLU A 14 -9.99 -6.30 41.97
C GLU A 14 -8.96 -5.51 41.17
N GLU A 15 -7.85 -5.09 41.79
CA GLU A 15 -6.76 -4.38 41.10
C GLU A 15 -6.10 -5.24 40.01
N THR A 16 -5.82 -6.52 40.32
CA THR A 16 -5.24 -7.48 39.36
C THR A 16 -6.19 -7.72 38.18
N LEU A 17 -7.49 -7.81 38.44
CA LEU A 17 -8.51 -7.97 37.40
C LEU A 17 -8.60 -6.73 36.49
N VAL A 18 -8.55 -5.54 37.07
CA VAL A 18 -8.55 -4.28 36.32
C VAL A 18 -7.31 -4.17 35.45
N GLU A 19 -6.13 -4.52 35.97
CA GLU A 19 -4.88 -4.50 35.20
C GLU A 19 -4.91 -5.51 34.04
N ALA A 20 -5.35 -6.74 34.30
CA ALA A 20 -5.46 -7.78 33.27
C ALA A 20 -6.46 -7.41 32.17
N ALA A 21 -7.63 -6.88 32.55
CA ALA A 21 -8.63 -6.40 31.60
C ALA A 21 -8.11 -5.21 30.78
N THR A 22 -7.46 -4.24 31.43
CA THR A 22 -6.87 -3.08 30.76
C THR A 22 -5.79 -3.50 29.76
N THR A 23 -4.99 -4.50 30.11
CA THR A 23 -3.95 -5.05 29.23
C THR A 23 -4.57 -5.76 28.03
N PHE A 24 -5.54 -6.65 28.25
CA PHE A 24 -6.21 -7.40 27.19
C PHE A 24 -6.96 -6.49 26.21
N PHE A 25 -7.89 -5.67 26.72
CA PHE A 25 -8.68 -4.77 25.88
C PHE A 25 -7.81 -3.65 25.28
N GLY A 26 -6.82 -3.17 26.03
CA GLY A 26 -5.87 -2.17 25.55
C GLY A 26 -5.07 -2.66 24.34
N ALA A 27 -4.58 -3.90 24.37
CA ALA A 27 -3.86 -4.50 23.24
C ALA A 27 -4.76 -4.63 22.00
N ARG A 28 -6.00 -5.08 22.16
CA ARG A 28 -6.97 -5.22 21.06
C ARG A 28 -7.34 -3.87 20.44
N VAL A 29 -7.67 -2.87 21.27
CA VAL A 29 -7.99 -1.51 20.81
C VAL A 29 -6.79 -0.86 20.11
N ALA A 30 -5.57 -1.08 20.62
CA ALA A 30 -4.36 -0.59 19.97
C ALA A 30 -4.16 -1.21 18.58
N LEU A 31 -4.43 -2.51 18.45
CA LEU A 31 -4.33 -3.23 17.18
C LEU A 31 -5.40 -2.77 16.18
N GLU A 32 -6.66 -2.59 16.60
CA GLU A 32 -7.74 -2.04 15.77
C GLU A 32 -7.36 -0.66 15.21
N ARG A 33 -6.89 0.24 16.08
CA ARG A 33 -6.41 1.57 15.66
C ARG A 33 -5.20 1.50 14.73
N GLU A 34 -4.36 0.47 14.84
CA GLU A 34 -3.25 0.25 13.92
C GLU A 34 -3.74 -0.23 12.55
N ILE A 35 -4.71 -1.16 12.51
CA ILE A 35 -5.37 -1.61 11.28
C ILE A 35 -6.06 -0.45 10.57
N GLU A 36 -6.80 0.39 11.30
CA GLU A 36 -7.45 1.58 10.73
C GLU A 36 -6.45 2.55 10.12
N ARG A 37 -5.33 2.82 10.80
CA ARG A 37 -4.27 3.67 10.27
C ARG A 37 -3.62 3.09 9.03
N TYR A 38 -3.39 1.77 8.99
CA TYR A 38 -2.89 1.10 7.80
C TYR A 38 -3.85 1.27 6.62
N ARG A 39 -5.16 1.03 6.82
CA ARG A 39 -6.18 1.20 5.77
C ARG A 39 -6.23 2.63 5.23
N ALA A 40 -6.22 3.62 6.12
CA ALA A 40 -6.20 5.02 5.71
C ALA A 40 -4.95 5.37 4.87
N GLN A 41 -3.79 4.81 5.19
CA GLN A 41 -2.58 5.02 4.39
C GLN A 41 -2.65 4.26 3.05
N ALA A 42 -3.22 3.06 3.04
CA ALA A 42 -3.43 2.30 1.81
C ALA A 42 -4.35 3.06 0.83
N GLU A 43 -5.41 3.71 1.33
CA GLU A 43 -6.27 4.60 0.53
C GLU A 43 -5.51 5.81 -0.03
N GLU A 44 -4.57 6.39 0.72
CA GLU A 44 -3.71 7.46 0.19
C GLU A 44 -2.75 6.95 -0.89
N LEU A 45 -2.26 5.71 -0.78
CA LEU A 45 -1.41 5.10 -1.80
C LEU A 45 -2.13 4.93 -3.14
N ILE A 46 -3.44 4.63 -3.13
CA ILE A 46 -4.26 4.52 -4.34
C ILE A 46 -4.19 5.82 -5.16
N LYS A 47 -4.19 6.99 -4.50
CA LYS A 47 -4.09 8.28 -5.20
C LYS A 47 -2.72 8.46 -5.87
N VAL A 48 -1.66 7.93 -5.27
CA VAL A 48 -0.31 7.94 -5.86
C VAL A 48 -0.24 6.97 -7.03
N GLU A 49 -0.85 5.80 -6.90
CA GLU A 49 -0.99 4.80 -7.97
C GLU A 49 -1.72 5.37 -9.19
N GLU A 50 -2.81 6.09 -8.98
CA GLU A 50 -3.53 6.79 -10.06
C GLU A 50 -2.61 7.74 -10.83
N GLN A 51 -1.69 8.44 -10.16
CA GLN A 51 -0.71 9.29 -10.83
C GLN A 51 0.26 8.47 -11.69
N VAL A 52 0.73 7.32 -11.19
CA VAL A 52 1.57 6.39 -11.98
C VAL A 52 0.84 5.95 -13.24
N LEU A 53 -0.41 5.50 -13.10
CA LEU A 53 -1.24 5.05 -14.23
C LEU A 53 -1.50 6.19 -15.23
N LEU A 54 -1.77 7.41 -14.76
CA LEU A 54 -1.96 8.56 -15.64
C LEU A 54 -0.69 8.91 -16.42
N ARG A 55 0.49 8.83 -15.81
CA ARG A 55 1.77 9.06 -16.50
C ARG A 55 2.11 7.91 -17.46
N ALA A 56 1.79 6.67 -17.09
CA ALA A 56 1.96 5.52 -17.96
C ALA A 56 1.07 5.63 -19.19
N ALA A 57 -0.22 5.92 -19.01
CA ALA A 57 -1.16 6.14 -20.11
C ALA A 57 -0.73 7.28 -21.04
N ALA A 58 -0.17 8.37 -20.49
CA ALA A 58 0.35 9.49 -21.28
C ALA A 58 1.58 9.09 -22.13
N LEU A 59 2.49 8.29 -21.56
CA LEU A 59 3.61 7.72 -22.28
C LEU A 59 3.15 6.74 -23.37
N HIS A 60 2.16 5.89 -23.07
CA HIS A 60 1.65 4.90 -24.02
C HIS A 60 0.92 5.54 -25.18
N PHE A 61 0.17 6.60 -24.90
CA PHE A 61 -0.42 7.44 -25.93
C PHE A 61 0.65 7.99 -26.88
N LEU A 62 1.76 8.51 -26.35
CA LEU A 62 2.91 8.96 -27.18
C LEU A 62 3.55 7.84 -28.00
N LEU A 63 3.44 6.61 -27.54
CA LEU A 63 3.94 5.41 -28.19
C LEU A 63 2.89 4.75 -29.11
N LEU A 64 1.76 5.40 -29.38
CA LEU A 64 0.66 4.89 -30.23
C LEU A 64 -0.07 3.68 -29.65
N ASP A 65 0.02 3.45 -28.34
CA ASP A 65 -0.51 2.28 -27.62
C ASP A 65 0.02 0.92 -28.18
N GLY A 66 -0.33 -0.19 -27.52
CA GLY A 66 -0.08 -1.55 -28.02
C GLY A 66 1.39 -1.93 -28.21
N ALA A 67 1.71 -2.54 -29.36
CA ALA A 67 3.01 -3.16 -29.61
C ALA A 67 4.22 -2.21 -29.47
N ALA A 68 4.04 -0.92 -29.76
CA ALA A 68 5.12 0.05 -29.61
C ALA A 68 5.41 0.39 -28.14
N ALA A 69 4.41 0.36 -27.26
CA ALA A 69 4.61 0.46 -25.81
C ALA A 69 5.34 -0.78 -25.26
N GLU A 70 4.94 -1.98 -25.68
CA GLU A 70 5.63 -3.24 -25.31
C GLU A 70 7.09 -3.23 -25.75
N ASN A 71 7.35 -2.92 -27.03
CA ASN A 71 8.70 -2.83 -27.59
C ASN A 71 9.56 -1.80 -26.86
N PHE A 72 8.96 -0.70 -26.40
CA PHE A 72 9.65 0.30 -25.60
C PHE A 72 10.13 -0.29 -24.27
N TYR A 73 9.28 -0.99 -23.50
CA TYR A 73 9.73 -1.61 -22.25
C TYR A 73 10.73 -2.75 -22.46
N GLN A 74 10.56 -3.54 -23.52
CA GLN A 74 11.53 -4.57 -23.90
C GLN A 74 12.90 -3.97 -24.22
N LEU A 75 12.94 -2.84 -24.93
CA LEU A 75 14.17 -2.08 -25.20
C LEU A 75 14.87 -1.66 -23.90
N LEU A 76 14.11 -1.32 -22.86
CA LEU A 76 14.63 -0.96 -21.55
C LEU A 76 15.05 -2.18 -20.70
N GLY A 77 14.70 -3.40 -21.13
CA GLY A 77 14.91 -4.63 -20.36
C GLY A 77 13.98 -4.75 -19.13
N VAL A 78 12.84 -4.07 -19.16
CA VAL A 78 11.87 -4.05 -18.04
C VAL A 78 10.64 -4.87 -18.40
N ASN A 79 10.13 -5.65 -17.45
CA ASN A 79 8.80 -6.24 -17.55
C ASN A 79 7.78 -5.22 -17.04
N PRO A 80 6.92 -4.63 -17.90
CA PRO A 80 6.01 -3.57 -17.49
C PRO A 80 4.87 -4.04 -16.57
N GLY A 81 4.56 -5.35 -16.54
CA GLY A 81 3.43 -5.86 -15.79
C GLY A 81 2.13 -5.11 -16.10
N HIS A 82 1.41 -4.72 -15.06
CA HIS A 82 0.15 -3.97 -15.15
C HIS A 82 0.29 -2.52 -15.65
N LEU A 83 1.52 -2.00 -15.84
CA LEU A 83 1.67 -0.69 -16.46
C LEU A 83 1.09 -0.69 -17.88
N LEU A 84 1.19 -1.79 -18.64
CA LEU A 84 0.63 -1.91 -20.00
C LEU A 84 -0.89 -1.73 -20.03
N ASP A 85 -1.57 -2.05 -18.93
CA ASP A 85 -3.01 -1.94 -18.80
C ASP A 85 -3.46 -0.51 -18.45
N ALA A 86 -2.52 0.44 -18.25
CA ALA A 86 -2.82 1.79 -17.76
C ALA A 86 -3.87 2.52 -18.62
N CYS A 87 -3.75 2.46 -19.95
CA CYS A 87 -4.74 3.07 -20.85
C CYS A 87 -6.14 2.44 -20.72
N GLU A 88 -6.24 1.16 -20.34
CA GLU A 88 -7.52 0.48 -20.09
C GLU A 88 -8.12 0.88 -18.75
N ILE A 89 -7.27 1.08 -17.74
CA ILE A 89 -7.68 1.40 -16.35
C ILE A 89 -8.09 2.87 -16.21
N VAL A 90 -7.23 3.81 -16.62
CA VAL A 90 -7.47 5.26 -16.43
C VAL A 90 -7.92 5.97 -17.71
N GLY A 91 -8.02 5.24 -18.82
CA GLY A 91 -8.31 5.82 -20.13
C GLY A 91 -7.10 6.50 -20.75
N ARG A 92 -7.30 7.06 -21.94
CA ARG A 92 -6.26 7.84 -22.63
C ARG A 92 -5.99 9.14 -21.89
N SER A 93 -4.74 9.31 -21.48
CA SER A 93 -4.22 10.54 -20.87
C SER A 93 -3.39 11.30 -21.91
N VAL A 94 -3.63 12.61 -22.03
CA VAL A 94 -2.89 13.48 -22.95
C VAL A 94 -2.43 14.71 -22.18
N GLY A 95 -1.15 15.06 -22.30
CA GLY A 95 -0.58 16.24 -21.64
C GLY A 95 0.25 15.90 -20.40
N GLY A 96 0.39 16.87 -19.50
CA GLY A 96 1.25 16.74 -18.30
C GLY A 96 2.74 16.95 -18.56
N VAL A 97 3.15 17.13 -19.81
CA VAL A 97 4.54 17.42 -20.20
C VAL A 97 4.57 18.47 -21.30
N GLU A 98 5.33 19.54 -21.08
CA GLU A 98 5.55 20.57 -22.08
C GLU A 98 6.31 20.03 -23.30
N ILE A 99 5.91 20.45 -24.49
CA ILE A 99 6.59 20.03 -25.72
C ILE A 99 7.98 20.70 -25.79
N PRO A 100 9.07 19.92 -25.72
CA PRO A 100 10.41 20.49 -25.70
C PRO A 100 10.79 21.10 -27.04
N PHE A 101 11.66 22.11 -27.02
CA PHE A 101 12.20 22.67 -28.25
C PHE A 101 13.18 21.71 -28.95
N ALA A 102 12.98 21.51 -30.26
CA ALA A 102 13.94 20.85 -31.14
C ALA A 102 13.78 21.31 -32.58
N LEU A 103 14.90 21.31 -33.32
CA LEU A 103 14.97 21.70 -34.73
C LEU A 103 14.23 20.71 -35.64
N LEU A 104 14.43 19.40 -35.39
CA LEU A 104 13.82 18.32 -36.17
C LEU A 104 12.54 17.83 -35.48
N PRO A 105 11.43 17.59 -36.22
CA PRO A 105 10.21 17.03 -35.65
C PRO A 105 10.41 15.68 -34.95
N SER A 106 11.20 14.78 -35.53
CA SER A 106 11.54 13.48 -34.93
C SER A 106 12.36 13.63 -33.64
N ALA A 107 13.27 14.60 -33.58
CA ALA A 107 14.01 14.91 -32.36
C ALA A 107 13.11 15.56 -31.29
N ARG A 108 12.11 16.34 -31.70
CA ARG A 108 11.11 16.92 -30.80
C ARG A 108 10.27 15.83 -30.15
N TYR A 109 9.78 14.90 -30.96
CA TYR A 109 9.04 13.74 -30.50
C TYR A 109 9.86 12.88 -29.54
N ALA A 110 11.09 12.51 -29.90
CA ALA A 110 11.95 11.70 -29.03
C ALA A 110 12.23 12.38 -27.67
N LYS A 111 12.44 13.70 -27.66
CA LYS A 111 12.58 14.46 -26.41
C LYS A 111 11.29 14.49 -25.60
N LEU A 112 10.13 14.58 -26.24
CA LEU A 112 8.83 14.54 -25.56
C LEU A 112 8.58 13.18 -24.91
N VAL A 113 8.86 12.08 -25.61
CA VAL A 113 8.79 10.72 -25.06
C VAL A 113 9.73 10.57 -23.87
N LEU A 114 10.97 11.06 -23.97
CA LEU A 114 11.91 11.04 -22.84
C LEU A 114 11.43 11.84 -21.63
N ALA A 115 10.80 12.99 -21.87
CA ALA A 115 10.25 13.80 -20.78
C ALA A 115 9.05 13.10 -20.12
N ALA A 116 8.13 12.52 -20.90
CA ALA A 116 7.03 11.70 -20.38
C ALA A 116 7.51 10.46 -19.63
N TYR A 117 8.57 9.81 -20.13
CA TYR A 117 9.22 8.72 -19.41
C TYR A 117 9.86 9.18 -18.10
N GLY A 118 10.45 10.38 -18.07
CA GLY A 118 10.97 10.99 -16.85
C GLY A 118 9.88 11.23 -15.80
N GLU A 119 8.72 11.73 -16.20
CA GLU A 119 7.56 11.88 -15.31
C GLU A 119 7.05 10.53 -14.80
N LEU A 120 6.98 9.51 -15.65
CA LEU A 120 6.61 8.16 -15.23
C LEU A 120 7.62 7.57 -14.25
N LEU A 121 8.92 7.70 -14.54
CA LEU A 121 10.01 7.26 -13.66
C LEU A 121 9.87 7.90 -12.28
N HIS A 122 9.65 9.22 -12.23
CA HIS A 122 9.46 9.94 -10.98
C HIS A 122 8.21 9.46 -10.22
N ALA A 123 7.08 9.30 -10.90
CA ALA A 123 5.85 8.81 -10.28
C ALA A 123 6.00 7.38 -9.73
N VAL A 124 6.68 6.49 -10.47
CA VAL A 124 6.97 5.11 -10.01
C VAL A 124 7.88 5.12 -8.79
N ASP A 125 8.94 5.93 -8.80
CA ASP A 125 9.84 6.09 -7.66
C ASP A 125 9.10 6.60 -6.41
N ALA A 126 8.23 7.61 -6.58
CA ALA A 126 7.37 8.14 -5.54
C ALA A 126 6.39 7.09 -4.99
N TYR A 127 5.82 6.25 -5.86
CA TYR A 127 4.93 5.17 -5.47
C TYR A 127 5.66 4.07 -4.68
N LEU A 128 6.81 3.62 -5.18
CA LEU A 128 7.57 2.52 -4.59
C LEU A 128 8.26 2.92 -3.29
N HIS A 129 8.93 4.08 -3.28
CA HIS A 129 9.85 4.48 -2.21
C HIS A 129 9.44 5.76 -1.48
N GLY A 130 8.51 6.54 -2.05
CA GLY A 130 8.00 7.77 -1.44
C GLY A 130 8.87 8.99 -1.75
N GLU A 131 8.30 10.16 -1.45
CA GLU A 131 8.95 11.44 -1.65
C GLU A 131 9.03 12.24 -0.35
N TYR A 132 10.12 12.98 -0.20
CA TYR A 132 10.27 13.90 0.91
C TYR A 132 9.55 15.21 0.63
N TYR A 133 8.56 15.52 1.45
CA TYR A 133 7.86 16.80 1.44
C TYR A 133 8.00 17.52 2.79
N THR A 134 7.78 18.84 2.77
CA THR A 134 7.80 19.66 3.99
C THR A 134 6.35 19.91 4.42
N ASP A 135 6.00 19.50 5.65
CA ASP A 135 4.66 19.75 6.18
C ASP A 135 4.41 21.23 6.49
N SER A 136 3.16 21.59 6.79
CA SER A 136 2.76 22.97 7.14
C SER A 136 3.48 23.54 8.38
N ARG A 137 4.20 22.70 9.13
CA ARG A 137 5.00 23.05 10.31
C ARG A 137 6.50 23.04 10.03
N GLY A 138 6.93 22.91 8.78
CA GLY A 138 8.34 22.93 8.37
C GLY A 138 9.08 21.61 8.58
N ARG A 139 8.41 20.51 8.90
CA ARG A 139 9.05 19.20 9.14
C ARG A 139 9.14 18.41 7.84
N LYS A 140 10.30 17.81 7.59
CA LYS A 140 10.47 16.86 6.49
C LYS A 140 9.75 15.55 6.82
N ARG A 141 8.86 15.12 5.94
CA ARG A 141 8.13 13.86 6.01
C ARG A 141 8.31 13.08 4.72
N LEU A 142 8.28 11.76 4.82
CA LEU A 142 8.20 10.88 3.67
C LEU A 142 6.72 10.65 3.34
N SER A 143 6.36 10.68 2.07
CA SER A 143 5.02 10.29 1.61
C SER A 143 4.77 8.80 1.86
N VAL A 144 3.50 8.42 1.81
CA VAL A 144 3.13 7.01 1.76
C VAL A 144 3.78 6.36 0.53
N ASN A 145 4.24 5.12 0.69
CA ASN A 145 4.89 4.35 -0.34
C ASN A 145 4.62 2.85 -0.16
N TYR A 146 4.70 2.13 -1.27
CA TYR A 146 4.38 0.71 -1.35
C TYR A 146 5.29 -0.13 -0.44
N ASP A 147 6.60 0.10 -0.47
CA ASP A 147 7.56 -0.70 0.30
C ASP A 147 7.31 -0.63 1.81
N GLN A 148 7.03 0.57 2.32
CA GLN A 148 6.73 0.79 3.72
C GLN A 148 5.40 0.15 4.12
N LEU A 149 4.35 0.29 3.30
CA LEU A 149 3.06 -0.32 3.60
C LEU A 149 3.11 -1.84 3.52
N GLN A 150 3.83 -2.41 2.56
CA GLN A 150 4.01 -3.86 2.46
C GLN A 150 4.74 -4.41 3.70
N LYS A 151 5.79 -3.74 4.16
CA LYS A 151 6.48 -4.10 5.42
C LYS A 151 5.56 -3.96 6.63
N TRP A 152 4.77 -2.89 6.70
CA TRP A 152 3.84 -2.66 7.80
C TRP A 152 2.74 -3.72 7.83
N CYS A 153 2.18 -4.10 6.67
CA CYS A 153 1.19 -5.17 6.58
C CYS A 153 1.73 -6.49 7.17
N ASN A 154 2.95 -6.87 6.78
CA ASN A 154 3.60 -8.09 7.30
C ASN A 154 3.76 -8.03 8.83
N GLN A 155 4.26 -6.91 9.37
CA GLN A 155 4.40 -6.71 10.81
C GLN A 155 3.05 -6.73 11.54
N LEU A 156 2.02 -6.16 10.93
CA LEU A 156 0.67 -6.14 11.48
C LEU A 156 0.07 -7.54 11.55
N ASN A 157 0.29 -8.36 10.51
CA ASN A 157 -0.13 -9.76 10.47
C ASN A 157 0.63 -10.63 11.49
N GLU A 158 1.91 -10.37 11.70
CA GLU A 158 2.68 -11.00 12.79
C GLU A 158 2.11 -10.63 14.16
N LYS A 159 1.77 -9.35 14.39
CA LYS A 159 1.11 -8.89 15.63
C LYS A 159 -0.26 -9.52 15.83
N ILE A 160 -1.08 -9.61 14.77
CA ILE A 160 -2.39 -10.27 14.79
C ILE A 160 -2.22 -11.73 15.20
N SER A 161 -1.29 -12.44 14.57
CA SER A 161 -0.99 -13.84 14.89
C SER A 161 -0.53 -13.99 16.35
N ALA A 162 0.40 -13.14 16.80
CA ALA A 162 0.89 -13.16 18.18
C ALA A 162 -0.22 -12.86 19.20
N LEU A 163 -1.10 -11.89 18.92
CA LEU A 163 -2.20 -11.54 19.81
C LEU A 163 -3.25 -12.65 19.87
N ASN A 164 -3.64 -13.22 18.74
CA ASN A 164 -4.56 -14.36 18.70
C ASN A 164 -4.02 -15.58 19.45
N ASN A 165 -2.70 -15.83 19.40
CA ASN A 165 -2.07 -16.97 20.06
C ASN A 165 -1.79 -16.76 21.56
N ASN A 166 -1.42 -15.54 21.97
CA ASN A 166 -0.95 -15.27 23.35
C ASN A 166 -2.00 -14.60 24.24
N HIS A 167 -3.02 -13.98 23.65
CA HIS A 167 -4.09 -13.28 24.36
C HIS A 167 -5.44 -13.78 23.87
N SER A 168 -5.69 -15.08 24.05
CA SER A 168 -6.98 -15.65 23.72
C SER A 168 -8.07 -15.14 24.69
N PRO A 169 -9.27 -14.78 24.20
CA PRO A 169 -10.41 -14.42 25.05
C PRO A 169 -10.71 -15.47 26.12
N SER A 170 -10.63 -16.75 25.78
CA SER A 170 -10.77 -17.85 26.72
C SER A 170 -9.71 -17.83 27.82
N GLY A 171 -8.45 -17.52 27.48
CA GLY A 171 -7.35 -17.40 28.42
C GLY A 171 -7.58 -16.26 29.42
N ALA A 172 -8.08 -15.11 28.94
CA ALA A 172 -8.46 -14.00 29.80
C ALA A 172 -9.61 -14.37 30.76
N LEU A 173 -10.65 -15.06 30.26
CA LEU A 173 -11.77 -15.53 31.09
C LEU A 173 -11.32 -16.58 32.12
N CYS A 174 -10.46 -17.52 31.73
CA CYS A 174 -9.88 -18.52 32.62
C CYS A 174 -9.01 -17.88 33.71
N PHE A 175 -8.26 -16.83 33.37
CA PHE A 175 -7.48 -16.05 34.34
C PHE A 175 -8.39 -15.35 35.35
N VAL A 176 -9.40 -14.62 34.88
CA VAL A 176 -10.39 -13.91 35.73
C VAL A 176 -11.08 -14.90 36.67
N LYS A 177 -11.51 -16.04 36.13
CA LYS A 177 -12.15 -17.11 36.89
C LYS A 177 -11.20 -17.79 37.89
N GLY A 178 -9.91 -17.90 37.55
CA GLY A 178 -8.85 -18.41 38.42
C GLY A 178 -8.64 -17.56 39.69
N LEU A 179 -9.06 -16.30 39.66
CA LEU A 179 -8.98 -15.37 40.79
C LEU A 179 -10.21 -15.43 41.72
N ASP A 180 -11.27 -16.18 41.36
CA ASP A 180 -12.45 -16.43 42.21
C ASP A 180 -12.51 -17.89 42.68
N PRO A 181 -12.07 -18.17 43.93
CA PRO A 181 -12.09 -19.52 44.50
C PRO A 181 -13.50 -20.13 44.59
N ALA A 182 -14.55 -19.31 44.71
CA ALA A 182 -15.92 -19.78 44.83
C ALA A 182 -16.47 -20.27 43.48
N MET A 183 -16.03 -19.69 42.36
CA MET A 183 -16.34 -20.19 41.02
C MET A 183 -15.63 -21.51 40.71
N ILE A 184 -14.35 -21.63 41.06
CA ILE A 184 -13.57 -22.87 40.86
C ILE A 184 -14.18 -24.03 41.66
N GLY A 185 -14.60 -23.77 42.91
CA GLY A 185 -15.23 -24.77 43.76
C GLY A 185 -16.55 -25.29 43.22
N LYS A 186 -17.37 -24.44 42.57
CA LYS A 186 -18.66 -24.82 41.99
C LYS A 186 -18.50 -25.70 40.74
N GLU A 187 -17.57 -25.40 39.86
CA GLU A 187 -17.33 -26.22 38.67
C GLU A 187 -16.86 -27.64 38.99
N ARG A 188 -15.96 -27.77 39.99
CA ARG A 188 -15.49 -29.08 40.43
C ARG A 188 -16.63 -29.96 40.96
N LEU A 189 -17.70 -29.35 41.44
CA LEU A 189 -18.90 -30.04 41.91
C LEU A 189 -19.90 -30.34 40.78
N THR A 190 -19.91 -29.56 39.69
CA THR A 190 -20.90 -29.67 38.61
C THR A 190 -20.37 -30.33 37.33
N GLU A 191 -19.06 -30.65 37.24
CA GLU A 191 -18.38 -31.20 36.04
C GLU A 191 -18.60 -30.36 34.76
N ALA A 192 -19.06 -29.12 34.91
CA ALA A 192 -19.32 -28.21 33.80
C ALA A 192 -18.03 -27.47 33.45
N THR A 193 -17.12 -28.12 32.71
CA THR A 193 -15.90 -27.46 32.24
C THR A 193 -16.20 -26.62 30.99
N LEU A 194 -15.52 -25.47 30.87
CA LEU A 194 -15.59 -24.58 29.70
C LEU A 194 -14.88 -25.15 28.45
N GLU A 195 -14.25 -26.33 28.55
CA GLU A 195 -13.31 -26.90 27.58
C GLU A 195 -13.87 -27.05 26.14
N GLY A 196 -15.19 -27.14 25.97
CA GLY A 196 -15.83 -27.19 24.64
C GLY A 196 -16.17 -25.83 24.01
N TYR A 197 -16.31 -24.77 24.82
CA TYR A 197 -16.74 -23.44 24.35
C TYR A 197 -15.57 -22.48 24.10
N THR A 198 -14.39 -22.79 24.64
CA THR A 198 -13.21 -21.91 24.56
C THR A 198 -12.64 -21.80 23.15
N GLU A 199 -12.63 -22.89 22.38
CA GLU A 199 -12.10 -22.88 21.01
C GLU A 199 -13.00 -22.11 20.04
N GLU A 200 -14.32 -22.20 20.20
CA GLU A 200 -15.29 -21.45 19.39
C GLU A 200 -15.19 -19.95 19.70
N LEU A 201 -15.16 -19.58 20.98
CA LEU A 201 -15.04 -18.19 21.42
C LEU A 201 -13.74 -17.53 20.91
N ASP A 202 -12.62 -18.24 21.00
CA ASP A 202 -11.32 -17.72 20.55
C ASP A 202 -11.30 -17.54 19.03
N ARG A 203 -11.96 -18.43 18.29
CA ARG A 203 -12.07 -18.33 16.83
C ARG A 203 -12.96 -17.17 16.41
N GLU A 204 -14.12 -16.99 17.06
CA GLU A 204 -15.06 -15.90 16.74
C GLU A 204 -14.48 -14.52 17.03
N LEU A 205 -13.68 -14.41 18.09
CA LEU A 205 -13.05 -13.16 18.49
C LEU A 205 -11.59 -13.02 17.98
N ALA A 206 -11.11 -13.92 17.13
CA ALA A 206 -9.79 -13.78 16.53
C ALA A 206 -9.79 -12.62 15.53
N PHE A 207 -8.71 -11.84 15.51
CA PHE A 207 -8.51 -10.88 14.42
C PHE A 207 -8.22 -11.62 13.12
N ALA A 208 -8.93 -11.24 12.05
CA ALA A 208 -8.60 -11.69 10.72
C ALA A 208 -7.27 -11.07 10.25
N PRO A 209 -6.43 -11.81 9.50
CA PRO A 209 -5.27 -11.23 8.84
C PRO A 209 -5.68 -10.08 7.92
N VAL A 210 -4.84 -9.05 7.87
CA VAL A 210 -4.99 -7.93 6.95
C VAL A 210 -4.43 -8.33 5.60
N GLU A 211 -5.20 -8.07 4.55
CA GLU A 211 -4.77 -8.27 3.17
C GLU A 211 -3.66 -7.28 2.81
N CYS A 212 -2.53 -7.80 2.37
CA CYS A 212 -1.43 -6.97 1.90
C CYS A 212 -1.68 -6.52 0.46
N LEU A 213 -1.02 -5.42 0.08
CA LEU A 213 -1.26 -4.69 -1.15
C LEU A 213 -1.03 -5.51 -2.45
N ALA A 214 -0.45 -6.71 -2.38
CA ALA A 214 -0.07 -7.49 -3.55
C ALA A 214 -1.22 -7.96 -4.47
N MET A 215 -2.49 -8.01 -4.01
CA MET A 215 -3.61 -8.47 -4.86
C MET A 215 -4.41 -7.36 -5.53
N ASN A 216 -4.38 -6.13 -5.00
CA ASN A 216 -5.25 -5.03 -5.44
C ASN A 216 -4.48 -3.79 -5.95
N TYR A 217 -3.15 -3.78 -5.88
CA TYR A 217 -2.33 -2.61 -6.17
C TYR A 217 -1.32 -2.91 -7.27
N LEU A 218 -1.00 -1.88 -8.06
CA LEU A 218 -0.02 -1.93 -9.13
C LEU A 218 1.37 -2.35 -8.61
N ALA A 219 1.77 -3.58 -8.91
CA ALA A 219 3.15 -4.02 -8.75
C ALA A 219 4.05 -3.39 -9.84
N ALA A 220 4.26 -2.09 -9.77
CA ALA A 220 5.06 -1.34 -10.73
C ALA A 220 6.52 -1.83 -10.68
N PRO A 221 7.15 -2.11 -11.84
CA PRO A 221 8.57 -2.45 -11.88
C PRO A 221 9.43 -1.21 -11.57
N GLU A 222 10.61 -1.42 -11.00
CA GLU A 222 11.64 -0.37 -10.97
C GLU A 222 12.06 -0.01 -12.40
N LEU A 223 12.01 1.28 -12.71
CA LEU A 223 12.35 1.81 -14.04
C LEU A 223 13.81 2.31 -14.06
N PRO A 224 14.58 2.06 -15.14
CA PRO A 224 15.94 2.55 -15.25
C PRO A 224 16.03 4.08 -15.36
N GLY A 225 17.09 4.65 -14.78
CA GLY A 225 17.34 6.10 -14.84
C GLY A 225 17.44 6.66 -16.27
N LEU A 226 17.07 7.93 -16.44
CA LEU A 226 17.08 8.64 -17.74
C LEU A 226 18.45 8.59 -18.44
N ASP A 227 19.52 8.68 -17.67
CA ASP A 227 20.91 8.60 -18.12
C ASP A 227 21.24 7.26 -18.78
N LYS A 228 20.64 6.16 -18.31
CA LYS A 228 20.87 4.81 -18.85
C LYS A 228 20.08 4.53 -20.12
N VAL A 229 18.91 5.14 -20.29
CA VAL A 229 17.98 4.81 -21.37
C VAL A 229 18.04 5.75 -22.57
N LYS A 230 18.54 6.98 -22.37
CA LYS A 230 18.48 8.06 -23.37
C LYS A 230 19.05 7.66 -24.73
N ASP A 231 20.19 6.98 -24.73
CA ASP A 231 20.89 6.61 -25.96
C ASP A 231 20.18 5.49 -26.74
N ALA A 232 19.35 4.67 -26.07
CA ALA A 232 18.52 3.66 -26.70
C ALA A 232 17.15 4.23 -27.16
N VAL A 233 16.52 5.05 -26.31
CA VAL A 233 15.20 5.63 -26.58
C VAL A 233 15.22 6.62 -27.75
N MET A 234 16.28 7.43 -27.86
CA MET A 234 16.36 8.45 -28.92
C MET A 234 16.32 7.87 -30.34
N PRO A 235 17.13 6.85 -30.70
CA PRO A 235 17.00 6.15 -31.99
C PRO A 235 15.64 5.48 -32.18
N PHE A 236 15.14 4.77 -31.17
CA PHE A 236 13.84 4.08 -31.22
C PHE A 236 12.70 5.03 -31.58
N CYS A 237 12.59 6.18 -30.91
CA CYS A 237 11.56 7.17 -31.19
C CYS A 237 11.71 7.80 -32.59
N ARG A 238 12.92 7.95 -33.09
CA ARG A 238 13.15 8.47 -34.46
C ARG A 238 12.67 7.48 -35.51
N GLU A 239 12.95 6.20 -35.30
CA GLU A 239 12.48 5.13 -36.18
C GLU A 239 10.95 5.04 -36.16
N LEU A 240 10.34 5.03 -34.97
CA LEU A 240 8.89 5.03 -34.81
C LEU A 240 8.23 6.24 -35.50
N TYR A 241 8.81 7.43 -35.36
CA TYR A 241 8.34 8.64 -36.04
C TYR A 241 8.40 8.50 -37.58
N CYS A 242 9.46 7.90 -38.12
CA CYS A 242 9.62 7.68 -39.55
C CYS A 242 8.64 6.64 -40.11
N GLN A 243 8.32 5.60 -39.33
CA GLN A 243 7.38 4.54 -39.73
C GLN A 243 5.92 5.01 -39.69
N ALA A 244 5.55 5.85 -38.73
CA ALA A 244 4.17 6.29 -38.49
C ALA A 244 4.02 7.83 -38.54
N THR A 245 4.62 8.48 -39.55
CA THR A 245 4.65 9.94 -39.64
C THR A 245 3.27 10.63 -39.65
N PRO A 246 2.24 10.17 -40.40
CA PRO A 246 0.94 10.84 -40.40
C PRO A 246 0.22 10.71 -39.05
N GLU A 247 0.26 9.54 -38.41
CA GLU A 247 -0.30 9.29 -37.09
C GLU A 247 0.41 10.16 -36.04
N MET A 248 1.73 10.23 -36.09
CA MET A 248 2.54 10.99 -35.13
C MET A 248 2.30 12.50 -35.22
N LYS A 249 2.05 13.03 -36.42
CA LYS A 249 1.67 14.45 -36.59
C LYS A 249 0.32 14.75 -35.96
N LYS A 250 -0.65 13.85 -36.11
CA LYS A 250 -1.97 13.99 -35.48
C LYS A 250 -1.83 13.95 -33.96
N LEU A 251 -1.09 12.98 -33.44
CA LEU A 251 -0.81 12.83 -32.02
C LEU A 251 -0.17 14.10 -31.43
N LEU A 252 0.89 14.63 -32.04
CA LEU A 252 1.56 15.84 -31.56
C LEU A 252 0.64 17.07 -31.59
N SER A 253 -0.31 17.13 -32.51
CA SER A 253 -1.30 18.21 -32.57
C SER A 253 -2.33 18.10 -31.44
N GLU A 254 -2.78 16.88 -31.12
CA GLU A 254 -3.68 16.60 -30.00
C GLU A 254 -2.98 16.90 -28.67
N TRP A 255 -1.72 16.49 -28.51
CA TRP A 255 -0.90 16.78 -27.34
C TRP A 255 -0.73 18.29 -27.12
N LYS A 256 -0.45 19.03 -28.20
CA LYS A 256 -0.29 20.48 -28.11
C LYS A 256 -1.57 21.18 -27.66
N ARG A 257 -2.73 20.71 -28.12
CA ARG A 257 -4.03 21.27 -27.70
C ARG A 257 -4.28 21.01 -26.22
N ALA A 258 -4.04 19.78 -25.75
CA ALA A 258 -4.21 19.40 -24.35
C ALA A 258 -3.23 20.12 -23.40
N SER A 259 -2.05 20.53 -23.90
CA SER A 259 -1.06 21.28 -23.10
C SER A 259 -1.37 22.78 -22.99
N GLN A 260 -2.42 23.28 -23.66
CA GLN A 260 -2.83 24.69 -23.65
C GLN A 260 -4.11 24.95 -22.83
N GLU A 261 -4.77 23.88 -22.39
CA GLU A 261 -5.94 23.88 -21.50
C GLU A 261 -5.48 23.67 -20.05
#